data_AF-A0A1X1BMU4-F1
#
_entry.id   AF-A0A1X1BMU4-F1
#
_cell.length_a   1.000
_cell.length_b   1.000
_cell.length_c   1.000
_cell.angle_alpha   90.00
_cell.angle_beta   90.00
_cell.angle_gamma   90.00
#
_symmetry.space_group_name_H-M   'P 1'
#
loop_
_entity.id
_entity.type
_entity.pdbx_description
1 polymer ?
#
loop_
_entity_poly.entity_id
_entity_poly.type
_entity_poly.pdbx_seq_one_letter_code
_entity_poly.pdbx_strand_id
1 'polypeptide(L)'
;MAGFKICKVIFALLTVTSLLGGNVVGDEVTQEVAVEVPKRESANLSGDNNEPAQKKSWMPRCRLPWSEDVEWSPEVAQQRFQQVLERVSKYDPTEESHKPYEEIFKGLTEKADDILPDRIMMVLGRAPPGVIPLYLSDRLSAYLAYSLAEKHYGPRPVHWRERITWDRHRDMLQSFIKEALKGPAPMEFR
;
A
#
# COMPACT_ATOMS: atom_id res chain seq x y z
N MET A 1 26.79 -10.57 9.81
CA MET A 1 25.45 -11.20 9.91
C MET A 1 24.81 -10.93 11.28
N ALA A 2 24.32 -9.70 11.52
CA ALA A 2 23.70 -9.32 12.80
C ALA A 2 22.36 -8.58 12.65
N GLY A 3 21.81 -8.47 11.42
CA GLY A 3 20.57 -7.73 11.14
C GLY A 3 19.28 -8.55 11.22
N PHE A 4 19.35 -9.89 11.23
CA PHE A 4 18.16 -10.73 11.08
C PHE A 4 17.41 -11.03 12.39
N LYS A 5 18.00 -10.71 13.55
CA LYS A 5 17.41 -11.05 14.87
C LYS A 5 16.56 -9.93 15.50
N ILE A 6 16.75 -8.68 15.08
CA ILE A 6 16.03 -7.52 15.67
C ILE A 6 14.57 -7.48 15.20
N CYS A 7 14.29 -7.89 13.96
CA CYS A 7 12.93 -7.84 13.41
C CYS A 7 11.93 -8.72 14.17
N LYS A 8 12.35 -9.87 14.73
CA LYS A 8 11.45 -10.76 15.47
C LYS A 8 10.96 -10.15 16.79
N VAL A 9 11.76 -9.29 17.44
CA VAL A 9 11.41 -8.69 18.73
C VAL A 9 10.39 -7.55 18.55
N ILE A 10 10.51 -6.78 17.48
CA ILE A 10 9.59 -5.68 17.15
C ILE A 10 8.19 -6.23 16.83
N PHE A 11 8.10 -7.33 16.08
CA PHE A 11 6.82 -7.97 15.76
C PHE A 11 6.10 -8.56 16.99
N ALA A 12 6.85 -9.04 18.00
CA ALA A 12 6.26 -9.55 19.24
C ALA A 12 5.72 -8.42 20.16
N LEU A 13 6.32 -7.23 20.12
CA LEU A 13 5.87 -6.08 20.91
C LEU A 13 4.57 -5.44 20.36
N LEU A 14 4.35 -5.48 19.04
CA LEU A 14 3.14 -4.97 18.38
C LEU A 14 1.90 -5.85 18.60
N THR A 15 2.08 -7.16 18.78
CA THR A 15 0.96 -8.08 19.06
C THR A 15 0.48 -8.02 20.50
N VAL A 16 1.38 -7.81 21.47
CA VAL A 16 0.99 -7.68 22.90
C VAL A 16 0.24 -6.37 23.17
N THR A 17 0.61 -5.27 22.50
CA THR A 17 -0.07 -3.97 22.63
C THR A 17 -1.47 -3.98 22.02
N SER A 18 -1.70 -4.76 20.96
CA SER A 18 -3.04 -4.92 20.35
C SER A 18 -3.99 -5.79 21.20
N LEU A 19 -3.45 -6.68 22.04
CA LEU A 19 -4.24 -7.54 22.93
C LEU A 19 -4.67 -6.83 24.22
N LEU A 20 -3.91 -5.83 24.69
CA LEU A 20 -4.24 -5.04 25.87
C LEU A 20 -5.15 -3.83 25.56
N GLY A 21 -5.12 -3.30 24.33
CA GLY A 21 -5.94 -2.15 23.93
C GLY A 21 -7.40 -2.47 23.54
N GLY A 22 -7.76 -3.75 23.40
CA GLY A 22 -9.05 -4.17 22.87
C GLY A 22 -10.16 -4.42 23.91
N ASN A 23 -9.89 -4.31 25.22
CA ASN A 23 -10.85 -4.67 26.28
C ASN A 23 -11.43 -3.49 27.07
N VAL A 24 -11.26 -2.24 26.62
CA VAL A 24 -11.81 -1.06 27.33
C VAL A 24 -12.54 -0.13 26.35
N VAL A 25 -13.69 -0.57 25.84
CA VAL A 25 -14.88 0.17 25.38
C VAL A 25 -15.82 -0.93 24.88
N GLY A 26 -17.01 -1.23 25.38
CA GLY A 26 -17.91 -0.72 26.40
C GLY A 26 -19.22 -1.45 26.11
N ASP A 27 -19.94 -1.94 27.11
CA ASP A 27 -21.38 -2.13 26.94
C ASP A 27 -22.10 -1.99 28.28
N GLU A 28 -23.28 -1.42 28.16
CA GLU A 28 -24.02 -0.70 29.17
C GLU A 28 -24.70 -1.62 30.19
N VAL A 29 -25.00 -0.99 31.32
CA VAL A 29 -25.80 -1.52 32.42
C VAL A 29 -27.19 -1.93 31.93
N THR A 30 -27.56 -3.20 32.11
CA THR A 30 -28.95 -3.58 32.39
C THR A 30 -28.96 -4.53 33.59
N GLN A 31 -29.55 -4.04 34.67
CA GLN A 31 -29.71 -4.73 35.94
C GLN A 31 -31.13 -5.31 35.97
N GLU A 32 -31.28 -6.63 35.86
CA GLU A 32 -32.42 -7.34 36.46
C GLU A 32 -31.95 -8.67 37.04
N VAL A 33 -32.37 -8.90 38.28
CA VAL A 33 -31.97 -9.95 39.21
C VAL A 33 -32.86 -11.17 38.99
N ALA A 34 -32.27 -12.36 38.78
CA ALA A 34 -32.82 -13.61 39.27
C ALA A 34 -31.71 -14.67 39.41
N VAL A 35 -31.75 -15.34 40.55
CA VAL A 35 -30.79 -16.28 41.12
C VAL A 35 -30.91 -17.65 40.45
N GLU A 36 -29.78 -18.33 40.17
CA GLU A 36 -29.47 -19.70 40.62
C GLU A 36 -28.11 -20.20 40.08
N VAL A 37 -27.32 -20.81 40.96
CA VAL A 37 -25.99 -21.43 40.74
C VAL A 37 -26.19 -22.97 40.73
N PRO A 38 -25.18 -23.79 40.40
CA PRO A 38 -24.74 -24.26 39.10
C PRO A 38 -25.08 -25.76 38.86
N LYS A 39 -24.97 -26.25 37.62
CA LYS A 39 -24.78 -27.70 37.41
C LYS A 39 -23.52 -27.97 36.58
N ARG A 40 -22.48 -28.41 37.30
CA ARG A 40 -21.32 -29.12 36.75
C ARG A 40 -21.82 -30.47 36.23
N GLU A 41 -21.68 -30.73 34.94
CA GLU A 41 -21.67 -32.10 34.41
C GLU A 41 -20.44 -32.31 33.53
N SER A 42 -19.56 -33.18 34.04
CA SER A 42 -18.56 -34.01 33.36
C SER A 42 -17.84 -33.46 32.12
N ALA A 43 -16.63 -32.96 32.34
CA ALA A 43 -15.59 -32.95 31.33
C ALA A 43 -15.16 -34.39 31.02
N ASN A 44 -15.66 -34.94 29.91
CA ASN A 44 -15.08 -36.12 29.30
C ASN A 44 -13.85 -35.70 28.49
N LEU A 45 -12.67 -36.06 29.01
CA LEU A 45 -11.42 -36.07 28.24
C LEU A 45 -11.40 -37.34 27.39
N SER A 46 -11.50 -37.20 26.07
CA SER A 46 -11.23 -38.31 25.14
C SER A 46 -10.66 -37.79 23.82
N GLY A 47 -9.41 -38.14 23.58
CA GLY A 47 -8.94 -38.73 22.33
C GLY A 47 -8.83 -37.86 21.07
N ASP A 48 -7.58 -37.49 20.77
CA ASP A 48 -6.94 -37.49 19.45
C ASP A 48 -7.70 -37.01 18.20
N ASN A 49 -7.19 -35.94 17.61
CA ASN A 49 -6.66 -35.93 16.23
C ASN A 49 -5.82 -34.66 16.02
N ASN A 50 -4.50 -34.80 16.17
CA ASN A 50 -3.54 -33.77 15.77
C ASN A 50 -3.42 -33.72 14.24
N GLU A 51 -4.43 -33.17 13.56
CA GLU A 51 -4.20 -32.49 12.29
C GLU A 51 -4.19 -30.98 12.61
N PRO A 52 -3.14 -30.22 12.22
CA PRO A 52 -3.21 -28.79 12.34
C PRO A 52 -4.31 -28.30 11.40
N ALA A 53 -5.48 -27.98 11.96
CA ALA A 53 -6.54 -27.30 11.24
C ALA A 53 -5.91 -26.08 10.58
N GLN A 54 -5.76 -26.12 9.24
CA GLN A 54 -5.30 -24.99 8.47
C GLN A 54 -6.22 -23.82 8.82
N LYS A 55 -5.73 -22.90 9.65
CA LYS A 55 -6.48 -21.68 9.99
C LYS A 55 -6.72 -20.97 8.66
N LYS A 56 -7.96 -21.04 8.16
CA LYS A 56 -8.42 -20.18 7.07
C LYS A 56 -8.15 -18.75 7.53
N SER A 57 -7.15 -18.12 6.90
CA SER A 57 -6.83 -16.71 7.11
C SER A 57 -8.11 -15.91 6.95
N TRP A 58 -8.58 -15.29 8.04
CA TRP A 58 -9.74 -14.40 8.04
C TRP A 58 -9.48 -13.09 7.31
N MET A 59 -8.22 -12.80 6.96
CA MET A 59 -7.91 -11.71 6.04
C MET A 59 -8.24 -12.14 4.62
N PRO A 60 -9.09 -11.40 3.89
CA PRO A 60 -9.19 -11.54 2.45
C PRO A 60 -7.79 -11.34 1.90
N ARG A 61 -7.18 -12.41 1.35
CA ARG A 61 -6.06 -12.19 0.44
C ARG A 61 -6.60 -11.25 -0.61
N CYS A 62 -6.02 -10.05 -0.70
CA CYS A 62 -6.30 -9.11 -1.77
C CYS A 62 -5.89 -9.80 -3.08
N ARG A 63 -6.76 -10.67 -3.60
CA ARG A 63 -6.64 -11.25 -4.93
C ARG A 63 -6.84 -10.05 -5.85
N LEU A 64 -5.75 -9.60 -6.44
CA LEU A 64 -5.84 -8.66 -7.54
C LEU A 64 -6.76 -9.32 -8.59
N PRO A 65 -7.72 -8.59 -9.18
CA PRO A 65 -8.77 -9.18 -10.02
C PRO A 65 -8.25 -9.78 -11.34
N TRP A 66 -6.95 -9.71 -11.59
CA TRP A 66 -6.25 -10.24 -12.75
C TRP A 66 -5.53 -11.53 -12.30
N SER A 67 -6.00 -12.67 -12.80
CA SER A 67 -5.57 -14.03 -12.41
C SER A 67 -4.06 -14.25 -12.52
N GLU A 68 -3.56 -15.25 -11.79
CA GLU A 68 -2.15 -15.68 -11.81
C GLU A 68 -1.70 -16.12 -13.22
N ASP A 69 -2.64 -16.41 -14.13
CA ASP A 69 -2.42 -17.06 -15.42
C ASP A 69 -2.24 -16.13 -16.63
N VAL A 70 -2.32 -14.79 -16.45
CA VAL A 70 -2.07 -13.85 -17.55
C VAL A 70 -0.57 -13.61 -17.69
N GLU A 71 0.03 -14.18 -18.74
CA GLU A 71 1.41 -13.90 -19.13
C GLU A 71 1.57 -12.39 -19.39
N TRP A 72 2.58 -11.78 -18.78
CA TRP A 72 2.85 -10.36 -18.93
C TRP A 72 4.26 -10.18 -19.47
N SER A 73 4.44 -9.21 -20.37
CA SER A 73 5.74 -8.86 -20.94
C SER A 73 6.35 -7.69 -20.18
N PRO A 74 7.61 -7.83 -19.69
CA PRO A 74 8.37 -6.72 -19.12
C PRO A 74 8.49 -5.51 -20.05
N GLU A 75 8.61 -5.75 -21.35
CA GLU A 75 8.71 -4.71 -22.37
C GLU A 75 7.41 -3.88 -22.44
N VAL A 76 6.26 -4.54 -22.42
CA VAL A 76 4.94 -3.89 -22.39
C VAL A 76 4.77 -3.08 -21.10
N ALA A 77 5.18 -3.62 -19.96
CA ALA A 77 5.15 -2.90 -18.69
C ALA A 77 6.04 -1.65 -18.73
N GLN A 78 7.24 -1.75 -19.30
CA GLN A 78 8.18 -0.63 -19.42
C GLN A 78 7.63 0.46 -20.35
N GLN A 79 7.06 0.09 -21.49
CA GLN A 79 6.44 1.04 -22.42
C GLN A 79 5.30 1.81 -21.75
N ARG A 80 4.43 1.11 -21.01
CA ARG A 80 3.34 1.74 -20.27
C ARG A 80 3.85 2.63 -19.15
N PHE A 81 4.94 2.24 -18.51
CA PHE A 81 5.56 3.09 -17.51
C PHE A 81 6.09 4.38 -18.13
N GLN A 82 6.73 4.30 -19.29
CA GLN A 82 7.18 5.47 -20.03
C GLN A 82 6.01 6.39 -20.39
N GLN A 83 4.87 5.85 -20.84
CA GLN A 83 3.66 6.64 -21.10
C GLN A 83 3.13 7.33 -19.83
N VAL A 84 3.19 6.65 -18.68
CA VAL A 84 2.84 7.25 -17.37
C VAL A 84 3.78 8.42 -17.06
N LEU A 85 5.09 8.25 -17.23
CA LEU A 85 6.07 9.31 -16.97
C LEU A 85 5.87 10.51 -17.91
N GLU A 86 5.66 10.26 -19.21
CA GLU A 86 5.37 11.32 -20.19
C GLU A 86 4.08 12.07 -19.87
N ARG A 87 3.05 11.36 -19.43
CA ARG A 87 1.77 11.98 -19.06
C ARG A 87 1.95 12.88 -17.84
N VAL A 88 2.69 12.42 -16.84
CA VAL A 88 2.99 13.19 -15.64
C VAL A 88 3.87 14.40 -15.96
N SER A 89 4.86 14.27 -16.85
CA SER A 89 5.74 15.38 -17.21
C SER A 89 5.08 16.48 -18.04
N LYS A 90 4.05 16.13 -18.81
CA LYS A 90 3.25 17.07 -19.62
C LYS A 90 2.03 17.65 -18.89
N TYR A 91 1.79 17.24 -17.65
CA TYR A 91 0.62 17.68 -16.89
C TYR A 91 0.80 19.14 -16.45
N ASP A 92 -0.19 19.97 -16.80
CA ASP A 92 -0.30 21.35 -16.34
C ASP A 92 -1.22 21.38 -15.10
N PRO A 93 -0.69 21.68 -13.90
CA PRO A 93 -1.45 21.59 -12.67
C PRO A 93 -2.55 22.64 -12.57
N THR A 94 -3.78 22.20 -12.28
CA THR A 94 -4.89 23.12 -12.00
C THR A 94 -4.83 23.71 -10.59
N GLU A 95 -4.28 22.98 -9.63
CA GLU A 95 -4.14 23.44 -8.24
C GLU A 95 -2.90 24.33 -8.08
N GLU A 96 -3.05 25.52 -7.49
CA GLU A 96 -1.90 26.43 -7.26
C GLU A 96 -0.85 25.83 -6.34
N SER A 97 -1.25 24.96 -5.41
CA SER A 97 -0.36 24.24 -4.50
C SER A 97 0.59 23.29 -5.23
N HIS A 98 0.28 22.91 -6.47
CA HIS A 98 1.08 21.99 -7.29
C HIS A 98 2.10 22.71 -8.18
N LYS A 99 1.90 24.00 -8.47
CA LYS A 99 2.82 24.82 -9.28
C LYS A 99 4.29 24.76 -8.83
N PRO A 100 4.61 24.78 -7.52
CA PRO A 100 6.01 24.67 -7.07
C PRO A 100 6.70 23.35 -7.44
N TYR A 101 5.93 22.32 -7.80
CA TYR A 101 6.44 20.99 -8.11
C TYR A 101 6.52 20.71 -9.63
N GLU A 102 5.99 21.60 -10.47
CA GLU A 102 5.93 21.41 -11.93
C GLU A 102 7.32 21.17 -12.55
N GLU A 103 8.32 21.94 -12.12
CA GLU A 103 9.71 21.81 -12.59
C GLU A 103 10.35 20.47 -12.22
N ILE A 104 9.91 19.83 -11.14
CA ILE A 104 10.36 18.47 -10.76
C ILE A 104 9.89 17.46 -11.81
N PHE A 105 8.69 17.65 -12.36
CA PHE A 105 8.07 16.70 -13.29
C PHE A 105 8.44 16.94 -14.75
N LYS A 106 8.77 18.18 -15.17
CA LYS A 106 9.23 18.46 -16.55
C LYS A 106 10.47 17.65 -16.95
N GLY A 107 11.36 17.37 -16.01
CA GLY A 107 12.59 16.57 -16.24
C GLY A 107 12.45 15.06 -16.01
N LEU A 108 11.24 14.55 -15.82
CA LEU A 108 11.02 13.15 -15.40
C LEU A 108 11.39 12.12 -16.50
N THR A 109 11.23 12.50 -17.77
CA THR A 109 11.39 11.58 -18.92
C THR A 109 12.84 11.27 -19.28
N GLU A 110 13.79 12.10 -18.88
CA GLU A 110 15.21 11.97 -19.25
C GLU A 110 15.98 10.98 -18.36
N LYS A 111 15.38 10.52 -17.24
CA LYS A 111 16.09 9.81 -16.17
C LYS A 111 15.35 8.59 -15.61
N ALA A 112 14.54 7.92 -16.43
CA ALA A 112 13.83 6.70 -16.02
C ALA A 112 14.77 5.48 -15.93
N ASP A 113 15.89 5.62 -15.22
CA ASP A 113 16.78 4.51 -14.85
C ASP A 113 16.28 3.79 -13.58
N ASP A 114 15.26 4.35 -12.92
CA ASP A 114 14.65 3.76 -11.73
C ASP A 114 13.80 2.55 -12.15
N ILE A 115 14.33 1.36 -11.86
CA ILE A 115 13.62 0.09 -12.00
C ILE A 115 12.42 0.12 -11.04
N LEU A 116 11.22 0.20 -11.60
CA LEU A 116 9.99 0.01 -10.84
C LEU A 116 10.03 -1.35 -10.13
N PRO A 117 9.51 -1.47 -8.90
CA PRO A 117 9.36 -2.75 -8.24
C PRO A 117 8.60 -3.74 -9.14
N ASP A 118 9.08 -4.99 -9.23
CA ASP A 118 8.51 -6.03 -10.11
C ASP A 118 7.00 -6.15 -9.99
N ARG A 119 6.46 -5.98 -8.78
CA ARG A 119 5.02 -6.04 -8.54
C ARG A 119 4.25 -4.90 -9.23
N ILE A 120 4.82 -3.70 -9.30
CA ILE A 120 4.21 -2.57 -10.02
C ILE A 120 4.31 -2.82 -11.52
N MET A 121 5.48 -3.26 -12.01
CA MET A 121 5.68 -3.62 -13.42
C MET A 121 4.70 -4.69 -13.89
N MET A 122 4.56 -5.78 -13.12
CA MET A 122 3.62 -6.85 -13.41
C MET A 122 2.17 -6.34 -13.50
N VAL A 123 1.73 -5.52 -12.53
CA VAL A 123 0.36 -4.99 -12.53
C VAL A 123 0.15 -4.01 -13.69
N LEU A 124 1.17 -3.22 -14.02
CA LEU A 124 1.13 -2.28 -15.12
C LEU A 124 1.09 -2.99 -16.48
N GLY A 125 1.85 -4.06 -16.68
CA GLY A 125 1.83 -4.90 -17.88
C GLY A 125 0.53 -5.70 -18.06
N ARG A 126 -0.15 -6.03 -16.96
CA ARG A 126 -1.47 -6.72 -16.97
C ARG A 126 -2.67 -5.79 -17.04
N ALA A 127 -2.48 -4.48 -16.83
CA ALA A 127 -3.59 -3.54 -16.83
C ALA A 127 -4.32 -3.54 -18.19
N PRO A 128 -5.66 -3.54 -18.22
CA PRO A 128 -6.39 -3.46 -19.48
C PRO A 128 -6.28 -2.05 -20.10
N PRO A 129 -6.57 -1.94 -21.41
CA PRO A 129 -7.51 -0.96 -21.92
C PRO A 129 -7.74 0.35 -21.18
N GLY A 130 -7.01 1.44 -21.41
CA GLY A 130 -7.52 2.78 -21.06
C GLY A 130 -7.30 3.23 -19.61
N VAL A 131 -8.33 3.15 -18.76
CA VAL A 131 -8.32 3.78 -17.42
C VAL A 131 -7.39 3.02 -16.48
N ILE A 132 -6.40 3.70 -15.91
CA ILE A 132 -5.53 3.15 -14.85
C ILE A 132 -6.43 2.79 -13.65
N PRO A 133 -6.45 1.53 -13.19
CA PRO A 133 -7.21 1.16 -11.99
C PRO A 133 -6.77 2.00 -10.78
N LEU A 134 -7.72 2.42 -9.94
CA LEU A 134 -7.45 3.28 -8.78
C LEU A 134 -6.30 2.74 -7.90
N TYR A 135 -6.32 1.44 -7.62
CA TYR A 135 -5.25 0.78 -6.86
C TYR A 135 -3.86 0.92 -7.51
N LEU A 136 -3.78 0.80 -8.84
CA LEU A 136 -2.52 0.95 -9.55
C LEU A 136 -2.06 2.41 -9.56
N SER A 137 -2.99 3.35 -9.75
CA SER A 137 -2.72 4.80 -9.65
C SER A 137 -2.19 5.16 -8.25
N ASP A 138 -2.79 4.64 -7.18
CA ASP A 138 -2.33 4.84 -5.81
C ASP A 138 -0.92 4.30 -5.58
N ARG A 139 -0.61 3.11 -6.12
CA ARG A 139 0.71 2.48 -5.97
C ARG A 139 1.78 3.20 -6.78
N LEU A 140 1.49 3.54 -8.03
CA LEU A 140 2.40 4.29 -8.90
C LEU A 140 2.69 5.67 -8.33
N SER A 141 1.65 6.42 -7.96
CA SER A 141 1.81 7.75 -7.38
C SER A 141 2.61 7.72 -6.09
N ALA A 142 2.34 6.77 -5.19
CA ALA A 142 3.10 6.64 -3.93
C ALA A 142 4.58 6.32 -4.18
N TYR A 143 4.87 5.40 -5.11
CA TYR A 143 6.25 5.02 -5.44
C TYR A 143 7.01 6.19 -6.06
N LEU A 144 6.46 6.79 -7.13
CA LEU A 144 7.07 7.91 -7.83
C LEU A 144 7.26 9.12 -6.91
N ALA A 145 6.26 9.45 -6.09
CA ALA A 145 6.38 10.54 -5.14
C ALA A 145 7.47 10.30 -4.10
N TYR A 146 7.63 9.07 -3.63
CA TYR A 146 8.71 8.71 -2.70
C TYR A 146 10.08 8.85 -3.37
N SER A 147 10.28 8.27 -4.56
CA SER A 147 11.54 8.36 -5.29
C SER A 147 11.91 9.80 -5.63
N LEU A 148 10.93 10.60 -6.07
CA LEU A 148 11.13 12.03 -6.34
C LEU A 148 11.42 12.82 -5.08
N ALA A 149 10.73 12.53 -3.98
CA ALA A 149 11.00 13.20 -2.71
C ALA A 149 12.42 12.90 -2.23
N GLU A 150 12.87 11.65 -2.33
CA GLU A 150 14.23 11.24 -1.98
C GLU A 150 15.28 11.91 -2.88
N LYS A 151 15.03 11.97 -4.19
CA LYS A 151 15.93 12.59 -5.18
C LYS A 151 16.09 14.09 -5.00
N HIS A 152 15.01 14.83 -4.70
CA HIS A 152 15.00 16.29 -4.67
C HIS A 152 15.18 16.88 -3.27
N TYR A 153 14.73 16.19 -2.21
CA TYR A 153 14.78 16.67 -0.83
C TYR A 153 15.67 15.80 0.08
N GLY A 154 16.30 14.76 -0.47
CA GLY A 154 17.15 13.84 0.28
C GLY A 154 16.36 12.73 0.99
N PRO A 155 17.06 11.82 1.69
CA PRO A 155 16.44 10.68 2.35
C PRO A 155 15.47 11.14 3.45
N ARG A 156 14.44 10.33 3.69
CA ARG A 156 13.41 10.66 4.68
C ARG A 156 14.02 10.87 6.08
N PRO A 157 13.84 12.05 6.71
CA PRO A 157 14.44 12.36 7.99
C PRO A 157 13.95 11.47 9.15
N VAL A 158 14.87 11.20 10.08
CA VAL A 158 14.55 10.47 11.32
C VAL A 158 13.83 11.39 12.31
N HIS A 159 14.24 12.66 12.40
CA HIS A 159 13.65 13.62 13.33
C HIS A 159 12.24 14.03 12.92
N TRP A 160 11.34 14.11 13.91
CA TRP A 160 9.91 14.28 13.66
C TRP A 160 9.56 15.59 12.92
N ARG A 161 10.21 16.72 13.25
CA ARG A 161 9.92 18.02 12.63
C ARG A 161 10.26 18.05 11.15
N GLU A 162 11.45 17.59 10.81
CA GLU A 162 11.94 17.51 9.43
C GLU A 162 11.14 16.48 8.63
N ARG A 163 10.80 15.36 9.27
CA ARG A 163 9.97 14.30 8.69
C ARG A 163 8.60 14.80 8.26
N ILE A 164 7.94 15.65 9.05
CA ILE A 164 6.63 16.22 8.68
C ILE A 164 6.75 17.04 7.39
N THR A 165 7.79 17.87 7.28
CA THR A 165 8.00 18.70 6.08
C THR A 165 8.28 17.83 4.87
N TRP A 166 9.13 16.82 5.02
CA TRP A 166 9.43 15.85 3.98
C TRP A 166 8.17 15.07 3.53
N ASP A 167 7.37 14.58 4.48
CA ASP A 167 6.13 13.85 4.21
C ASP A 167 5.12 14.76 3.47
N ARG A 168 5.06 16.06 3.78
CA ARG A 168 4.26 17.03 3.02
C ARG A 168 4.71 17.17 1.57
N HIS A 169 6.03 17.26 1.31
CA HIS A 169 6.53 17.31 -0.07
C HIS A 169 6.18 16.02 -0.83
N ARG A 170 6.34 14.85 -0.21
CA ARG A 170 5.92 13.58 -0.79
C ARG A 170 4.43 13.57 -1.10
N ASP A 171 3.58 14.01 -0.16
CA ASP A 171 2.13 13.98 -0.34
C ASP A 171 1.68 14.92 -1.47
N MET A 172 2.32 16.08 -1.61
CA MET A 172 2.06 17.01 -2.73
C MET A 172 2.49 16.41 -4.08
N LEU A 173 3.68 15.80 -4.14
CA LEU A 173 4.14 15.08 -5.34
C LEU A 173 3.16 13.95 -5.69
N GLN A 174 2.70 13.20 -4.68
CA GLN A 174 1.74 12.11 -4.89
C GLN A 174 0.41 12.64 -5.42
N SER A 175 -0.09 13.74 -4.86
CA SER A 175 -1.32 14.40 -5.32
C SER A 175 -1.19 14.82 -6.78
N PHE A 176 -0.10 15.53 -7.13
CA PHE A 176 0.21 15.94 -8.50
C PHE A 176 0.13 14.75 -9.47
N ILE A 177 0.81 13.63 -9.13
CA ILE A 177 0.81 12.44 -9.98
C ILE A 177 -0.60 11.85 -10.10
N LYS A 178 -1.37 11.77 -9.00
CA LYS A 178 -2.74 11.25 -9.06
C LYS A 178 -3.64 12.10 -9.95
N GLU A 179 -3.51 13.42 -9.88
CA GLU A 179 -4.25 14.34 -10.73
C GLU A 179 -3.84 14.20 -12.19
N ALA A 180 -2.55 14.16 -12.47
CA ALA A 180 -2.02 13.92 -13.81
C ALA A 180 -2.57 12.62 -14.42
N LEU A 181 -2.69 11.56 -13.61
CA LEU A 181 -3.22 10.25 -14.01
C LEU A 181 -4.76 10.15 -13.98
N LYS A 182 -5.47 11.19 -13.52
CA LYS A 182 -6.93 11.20 -13.45
C LYS A 182 -7.55 11.27 -14.85
N GLY A 183 -8.53 10.43 -15.12
CA GLY A 183 -9.21 10.36 -16.41
C GLY A 183 -8.64 9.29 -17.36
N PRO A 184 -9.36 8.96 -18.44
CA PRO A 184 -8.99 7.89 -19.35
C PRO A 184 -7.64 8.23 -19.99
N ALA A 185 -6.61 7.46 -19.64
CA ALA A 185 -5.38 7.47 -20.43
C ALA A 185 -5.73 6.81 -21.76
N PRO A 186 -5.35 7.37 -22.91
CA PRO A 186 -5.05 6.53 -24.04
C PRO A 186 -3.73 5.83 -23.71
N MET A 187 -3.75 4.85 -22.80
CA MET A 187 -2.78 3.77 -22.92
C MET A 187 -3.20 3.11 -24.23
N GLU A 188 -2.55 3.48 -25.33
CA GLU A 188 -2.82 2.83 -26.61
C GLU A 188 -2.12 1.49 -26.60
N PHE A 189 -2.93 0.44 -26.73
CA PHE A 189 -2.51 -0.94 -26.86
C PHE A 189 -2.46 -1.20 -28.36
N ARG A 190 -1.26 -1.32 -28.91
CA ARG A 190 -1.06 -1.96 -30.22
C ARG A 190 -0.48 -3.34 -30.00
#